data_AF-A0A2E9VK91-F1
#
_entry.id   AF-A0A2E9VK91-F1
#
_cell.length_a   1.000
_cell.length_b   1.000
_cell.length_c   1.000
_cell.angle_alpha   90.00
_cell.angle_beta   90.00
_cell.angle_gamma   90.00
#
_symmetry.space_group_name_H-M   'P 1'
#
loop_
_entity.id
_entity.type
_entity.pdbx_description
1 polymer ?
#
loop_
_entity_poly.entity_id
_entity_poly.type
_entity_poly.pdbx_seq_one_letter_code
_entity_poly.pdbx_strand_id
1 'polypeptide(L)'
;MEAEIYQIDLEDSTGTKIPATAEVSVTHQDEAAGGWSRRCRVQIAWPDGNVEATDRSVYYAFAAAREQLEPLGLMPLCYGA
;
A
#
# COMPACT_ATOMS: atom_id res chain seq x y z
N MET A 1 11.49 1.00 -12.78
CA MET A 1 10.35 1.03 -11.85
C MET A 1 9.84 -0.38 -11.75
N GLU A 2 9.88 -0.95 -10.55
CA GLU A 2 9.38 -2.30 -10.28
C GLU A 2 8.06 -2.14 -9.54
N ALA A 3 6.99 -2.73 -10.08
CA ALA A 3 5.67 -2.71 -9.49
C ALA A 3 5.15 -4.14 -9.38
N GLU A 4 4.73 -4.53 -8.18
CA GLU A 4 4.12 -5.82 -7.89
C GLU A 4 2.67 -5.60 -7.44
N ILE A 5 1.76 -6.43 -7.94
CA ILE A 5 0.33 -6.35 -7.61
C ILE A 5 -0.05 -7.63 -6.88
N TYR A 6 -0.58 -7.47 -5.68
CA TYR A 6 -1.07 -8.55 -4.84
C TYR A 6 -2.59 -8.50 -4.74
N GLN A 7 -3.23 -9.66 -4.80
CA GLN A 7 -4.63 -9.81 -4.44
C GLN A 7 -4.72 -9.94 -2.92
N ILE A 8 -5.54 -9.12 -2.29
CA ILE A 8 -5.78 -9.13 -0.84
C ILE A 8 -7.28 -9.03 -0.56
N ASP A 9 -7.67 -9.27 0.68
CA ASP A 9 -9.00 -8.91 1.16
C ASP A 9 -8.87 -7.69 2.10
N LEU A 10 -9.86 -6.81 2.11
CA LEU A 10 -10.12 -5.92 3.23
C LEU A 10 -11.24 -6.53 4.08
N GLU A 11 -11.15 -6.42 5.40
CA GLU A 11 -12.21 -6.79 6.32
C GLU A 11 -12.80 -5.54 6.94
N ASP A 12 -14.13 -5.40 6.89
CA ASP A 12 -14.83 -4.32 7.56
C ASP A 12 -15.14 -4.65 9.03
N SER A 13 -15.64 -3.67 9.79
CA SER A 13 -16.04 -3.85 11.20
C SER A 13 -17.12 -4.91 11.44
N THR A 14 -17.82 -5.39 10.40
CA THR A 14 -18.82 -6.46 10.49
C THR A 14 -18.24 -7.85 10.20
N GLY A 15 -16.96 -7.92 9.79
CA GLY A 15 -16.29 -9.14 9.36
C GLY A 15 -16.55 -9.48 7.88
N THR A 16 -17.12 -8.55 7.10
CA THR A 16 -17.33 -8.75 5.66
C THR A 16 -16.00 -8.57 4.93
N LYS A 17 -15.67 -9.54 4.07
CA LYS A 17 -14.48 -9.49 3.22
C LYS A 17 -14.79 -8.79 1.89
N ILE A 18 -13.98 -7.79 1.56
CA ILE A 18 -14.06 -6.99 0.35
C ILE A 18 -12.81 -7.28 -0.48
N PRO A 19 -12.94 -7.79 -1.72
CA PRO A 19 -11.79 -8.05 -2.56
C PRO A 19 -11.09 -6.74 -2.90
N ALA A 20 -9.76 -6.74 -2.81
CA ALA A 20 -8.94 -5.58 -3.06
C ALA A 20 -7.61 -5.95 -3.73
N THR A 21 -6.93 -4.95 -4.27
CA THR A 21 -5.57 -5.08 -4.80
C THR A 21 -4.63 -4.18 -4.02
N ALA A 22 -3.44 -4.69 -3.73
CA ALA A 22 -2.33 -3.90 -3.22
C ALA A 22 -1.26 -3.80 -4.30
N GLU A 23 -1.07 -2.61 -4.87
CA GLU A 23 0.03 -2.31 -5.78
C GLU A 23 1.20 -1.73 -4.98
N VAL A 24 2.36 -2.37 -5.06
CA VAL A 24 3.60 -1.94 -4.42
C VAL A 24 4.59 -1.56 -5.51
N SER A 25 4.95 -0.28 -5.56
CA SER A 25 5.88 0.26 -6.55
C SER A 25 7.14 0.80 -5.88
N VAL A 26 8.32 0.42 -6.38
CA VAL A 26 9.62 0.92 -5.92
C VAL A 26 10.34 1.64 -7.05
N THR A 27 10.78 2.86 -6.75
CA THR A 27 11.57 3.70 -7.65
C THR A 27 12.87 4.10 -6.97
N HIS A 28 13.97 3.94 -7.70
CA HIS A 28 15.28 4.46 -7.33
C HIS A 28 15.57 5.66 -8.23
N GLN A 29 16.03 6.76 -7.65
CA GLN A 29 16.38 7.97 -8.39
C GLN A 29 17.76 8.45 -7.94
N ASP A 30 18.64 8.73 -8.90
CA ASP A 30 19.90 9.40 -8.62
C ASP A 30 19.64 10.86 -8.22
N GLU A 31 20.24 11.29 -7.12
CA GLU A 31 20.18 12.67 -6.67
C GLU A 31 21.35 13.46 -7.25
N ALA A 32 21.09 14.71 -7.65
CA ALA A 32 22.08 15.59 -8.28
C ALA A 32 23.37 15.83 -7.43
N ALA A 33 23.31 15.59 -6.11
CA ALA A 33 24.44 15.69 -5.19
C ALA A 33 25.31 14.43 -5.12
N GLY A 34 25.08 13.42 -5.97
CA GLY A 34 25.79 12.14 -5.96
C GLY A 34 25.23 11.12 -4.96
N GLY A 35 24.01 11.33 -4.48
CA GLY A 35 23.25 10.38 -3.66
C GLY A 35 22.30 9.52 -4.50
N TRP A 36 21.66 8.55 -3.86
CA TRP A 36 20.51 7.84 -4.44
C TRP A 36 19.35 7.94 -3.45
N SER A 37 18.15 8.13 -3.98
CA SER A 37 16.92 8.11 -3.21
C SER A 37 16.06 6.92 -3.60
N ARG A 38 15.36 6.36 -2.62
CA ARG A 38 14.35 5.33 -2.82
C ARG A 38 12.99 5.89 -2.47
N ARG A 39 12.03 5.72 -3.37
CA ARG A 39 10.62 6.02 -3.12
C ARG A 39 9.81 4.76 -3.37
N CYS A 40 9.14 4.31 -2.31
CA CYS A 40 8.18 3.22 -2.29
C CYS A 40 6.78 3.83 -2.26
N ARG A 41 5.89 3.32 -3.10
CA ARG A 41 4.47 3.68 -3.17
C ARG A 41 3.66 2.42 -2.92
N VAL A 42 2.67 2.51 -2.03
CA VAL A 42 1.69 1.46 -1.80
C VAL A 42 0.32 2.04 -2.08
N GLN A 43 -0.41 1.41 -2.98
CA GLN A 43 -1.80 1.74 -3.29
C GLN A 43 -2.65 0.52 -2.97
N ILE A 44 -3.68 0.70 -2.14
CA ILE A 44 -4.68 -0.33 -1.87
C ILE A 44 -6.00 0.11 -2.48
N ALA A 45 -6.58 -0.67 -3.39
CA ALA A 45 -7.79 -0.33 -4.12
C ALA A 45 -8.85 -1.44 -3.98
N TRP A 46 -10.11 -1.03 -3.79
CA TRP A 46 -11.30 -1.88 -3.72
C TRP A 46 -12.44 -1.22 -4.51
N PRO A 47 -13.61 -1.87 -4.71
CA PRO A 47 -14.66 -1.35 -5.60
C PRO A 47 -15.11 0.09 -5.30
N ASP A 48 -15.16 0.46 -4.02
CA ASP A 48 -15.71 1.73 -3.56
C ASP A 48 -14.64 2.79 -3.22
N GLY A 49 -13.36 2.48 -3.39
CA GLY A 49 -12.31 3.42 -2.99
C GLY A 49 -10.88 2.93 -3.17
N ASN A 50 -9.95 3.82 -2.84
CA ASN A 50 -8.54 3.49 -2.73
C ASN A 50 -7.86 4.37 -1.67
N VAL A 51 -6.75 3.88 -1.14
CA VAL A 51 -5.79 4.66 -0.36
C VAL A 51 -4.42 4.55 -1.01
N GLU A 52 -3.60 5.58 -0.83
CA GLU A 52 -2.25 5.62 -1.34
C GLU A 52 -1.33 6.27 -0.33
N ALA A 53 -0.15 5.69 -0.15
CA ALA A 53 0.91 6.28 0.64
C ALA A 53 2.27 6.07 -0.02
N THR A 54 3.19 7.00 0.26
CA THR A 54 4.57 6.92 -0.19
C THR A 54 5.52 7.10 0.97
N ASP A 55 6.60 6.33 0.96
CA ASP A 55 7.68 6.41 1.94
C ASP A 55 9.01 5.94 1.31
N ARG A 56 10.12 6.08 2.02
CA ARG A 56 11.41 5.49 1.63
C ARG A 56 11.45 3.97 1.84
N SER A 57 10.56 3.44 2.70
CA SER A 57 10.40 2.02 3.01
C SER A 57 9.01 1.51 2.60
N VAL A 58 8.95 0.34 1.96
CA VAL A 58 7.68 -0.34 1.65
C VAL A 58 6.86 -0.56 2.92
N TYR A 59 7.52 -0.92 4.03
CA TYR A 59 6.85 -1.15 5.31
C TYR A 59 6.13 0.10 5.81
N TYR A 60 6.80 1.25 5.83
CA TYR A 60 6.20 2.49 6.31
C TYR A 60 5.16 3.05 5.34
N ALA A 61 5.36 2.88 4.03
CA ALA A 61 4.33 3.19 3.03
C ALA A 61 3.06 2.34 3.26
N PHE A 62 3.21 1.04 3.50
CA PHE A 62 2.08 0.17 3.80
C PHE A 62 1.41 0.53 5.14
N ALA A 63 2.19 0.83 6.19
CA ALA A 63 1.66 1.25 7.48
C ALA A 63 0.82 2.53 7.36
N ALA A 64 1.30 3.52 6.61
CA ALA A 64 0.57 4.76 6.34
C ALA A 64 -0.69 4.54 5.48
N ALA A 65 -0.65 3.62 4.51
CA ALA A 65 -1.86 3.23 3.77
C ALA A 65 -2.89 2.56 4.70
N ARG A 66 -2.44 1.72 5.64
CA ARG A 66 -3.29 1.09 6.65
C ARG A 66 -3.92 2.12 7.59
N GLU A 67 -3.17 3.11 8.06
CA GLU A 67 -3.70 4.21 8.89
C GLU A 67 -4.82 4.98 8.18
N GLN A 68 -4.75 5.14 6.85
CA GLN A 68 -5.83 5.75 6.07
C GLN A 68 -7.09 4.88 5.96
N LEU A 69 -6.98 3.56 6.14
CA LEU A 69 -8.11 2.63 6.15
C LEU A 69 -8.84 2.60 7.50
N GLU A 70 -8.16 2.92 8.60
CA GLU A 70 -8.73 2.86 9.96
C GLU A 70 -10.00 3.73 10.13
N PRO A 71 -10.06 5.00 9.67
CA PRO A 71 -11.28 5.81 9.76
C PRO A 71 -12.44 5.28 8.92
N LEU A 72 -12.14 4.45 7.92
CA LEU A 72 -13.13 3.79 7.06
C LEU A 72 -13.65 2.48 7.67
N GLY A 73 -13.07 2.06 8.80
CA GLY A 73 -13.39 0.79 9.44
C GLY A 73 -12.93 -0.42 8.61
N LEU A 74 -11.88 -0.26 7.80
CA LEU A 74 -11.33 -1.30 6.93
C LEU A 74 -9.97 -1.77 7.44
N MET A 75 -9.74 -3.09 7.41
CA MET A 75 -8.48 -3.71 7.80
C MET A 75 -7.95 -4.57 6.65
N PRO A 76 -6.74 -4.35 6.14
CA PRO A 76 -6.16 -5.20 5.11
C PRO A 76 -5.75 -6.56 5.69
N LEU A 77 -6.26 -7.62 5.07
CA LEU A 77 -5.88 -9.01 5.31
C LEU A 77 -4.77 -9.41 4.33
N CYS A 78 -3.53 -9.19 4.74
CA CYS A 78 -2.37 -9.67 4.00
C CYS A 78 -2.07 -11.10 4.43
N TYR A 79 -2.40 -12.08 3.61
CA TYR A 79 -1.93 -13.45 3.82
C TYR A 79 -0.41 -13.45 3.53
N GLY A 80 0.40 -13.74 4.54
CA GLY A 80 1.83 -13.97 4.34
C GLY A 80 2.00 -15.13 3.37
N ALA A 81 2.49 -14.82 2.16
CA ALA A 81 2.85 -15.82 1.16
C ALA A 81 4.13 -16.57 1.55
#